data_AF-A0A949TLU6-F1
#
_entry.id   AF-A0A949TLU6-F1
#
_cell.length_a   1.000
_cell.length_b   1.000
_cell.length_c   1.000
_cell.angle_alpha   90.00
_cell.angle_beta   90.00
_cell.angle_gamma   90.00
#
_symmetry.space_group_name_H-M   'P 1'
#
loop_
_entity.id
_entity.type
_entity.pdbx_description
1 polymer ?
#
loop_
_entity_poly.entity_id
_entity_poly.type
_entity_poly.pdbx_seq_one_letter_code
_entity_poly.pdbx_strand_id
1 'polypeptide(L)'
;MKTKIRRLLNSRIFYTKFYRFLLRLLKLKYKTCLIFRQFWFKLHIKFRHLLVSTFWFLVITVLVYFLVQGLNLIIFGTTLGENFKKDIDDNFYDKLESLSILGGFIIYVATSTDRQKRSHYEAWQVINSAGTQGGSGGRIQALEDLNNDGVSLAGLTVENADLTNIKLSGADLARANLKNTTLRKSILRDVNLTEGKLNNANLNYANLDNANLDNADLSGAKLFSVQLIKAQLLNAKLEGADLRKANLSGADFSDADLTGANLRGTNLSDADLSGAKLRKTFPSNTNFNGANLSGIDFSYFILNGINLRGAKLIGANLESTKFIGADLREANLFGANLDDVDFSNANLSGANLNDAQLNNFNLIGINLRGAKLDGADLSGADLSNADLSGADLYDANLTDANLRDANLDGANLKSTKCKAAILDGANLNGADLSDADVSGANFNNAELRGTNLRNVNLEGAKNLTEEQLQNALRY
;
A
#
# COMPACT_ATOMS: atom_id res chain seq x y z
N MET A 1 58.22 -25.66 30.55
CA MET A 1 57.04 -24.80 30.27
C MET A 1 56.41 -25.05 28.89
N LYS A 2 57.14 -25.00 27.76
CA LYS A 2 56.58 -25.22 26.40
C LYS A 2 55.93 -26.60 26.15
N THR A 3 56.39 -27.67 26.78
CA THR A 3 55.86 -29.04 26.58
C THR A 3 54.64 -29.40 27.45
N LYS A 4 54.40 -28.68 28.56
CA LYS A 4 53.19 -28.87 29.40
C LYS A 4 51.99 -28.08 28.87
N ILE A 5 52.21 -26.89 28.29
CA ILE A 5 51.16 -26.06 27.67
C ILE A 5 50.58 -26.71 26.41
N ARG A 6 51.42 -27.43 25.63
CA ARG A 6 50.97 -28.19 24.45
C ARG A 6 50.05 -29.38 24.80
N ARG A 7 50.08 -29.90 26.03
CA ARG A 7 49.18 -30.97 26.50
C ARG A 7 47.82 -30.46 26.99
N LEU A 8 47.74 -29.24 27.51
CA LEU A 8 46.48 -28.62 27.95
C LEU A 8 45.60 -28.16 26.77
N LEU A 9 46.23 -27.61 25.71
CA LEU A 9 45.53 -27.21 24.47
C LEU A 9 44.98 -28.39 23.64
N ASN A 10 45.42 -29.62 23.91
CA ASN A 10 44.99 -30.82 23.18
C ASN A 10 43.97 -31.68 23.96
N SER A 11 43.46 -31.22 25.11
CA SER A 11 42.45 -32.00 25.83
C SER A 11 41.06 -31.79 25.20
N ARG A 12 40.51 -32.87 24.64
CA ARG A 12 39.11 -33.01 24.17
C ARG A 12 38.06 -32.52 25.20
N ILE A 13 38.46 -32.36 26.47
CA ILE A 13 37.62 -31.98 27.62
C ILE A 13 37.28 -30.48 27.64
N PHE A 14 38.19 -29.61 27.21
CA PHE A 14 37.95 -28.14 27.18
C PHE A 14 36.88 -27.77 26.15
N TYR A 15 36.99 -28.33 24.94
CA TYR A 15 36.01 -28.13 23.88
C TYR A 15 34.62 -28.69 24.24
N THR A 16 34.53 -29.84 24.94
CA THR A 16 33.22 -30.41 25.31
C THR A 16 32.52 -29.63 26.41
N LYS A 17 33.25 -29.08 27.39
CA LYS A 17 32.66 -28.24 28.45
C LYS A 17 32.20 -26.89 27.92
N PHE A 18 33.01 -26.25 27.07
CA PHE A 18 32.64 -24.99 26.42
C PHE A 18 31.43 -25.13 25.49
N TYR A 19 31.37 -26.23 24.71
CA TYR A 19 30.24 -26.50 23.81
C TYR A 19 28.92 -26.77 24.56
N ARG A 20 28.97 -27.46 25.72
CA ARG A 20 27.79 -27.68 26.59
C ARG A 20 27.30 -26.40 27.27
N PHE A 21 28.20 -25.47 27.59
CA PHE A 21 27.84 -24.15 28.11
C PHE A 21 27.16 -23.29 27.03
N LEU A 22 27.71 -23.29 25.80
CA LEU A 22 27.13 -22.60 24.65
C LEU A 22 25.73 -23.13 24.30
N LEU A 23 25.53 -24.45 24.33
CA LEU A 23 24.23 -25.10 24.10
C LEU A 23 23.18 -24.78 25.18
N ARG A 24 23.59 -24.55 26.44
CA ARG A 24 22.69 -24.11 27.51
C ARG A 24 22.25 -22.66 27.33
N LEU A 25 23.13 -21.79 26.84
CA LEU A 25 22.80 -20.39 26.50
C LEU A 25 21.89 -20.29 25.27
N LEU A 26 22.09 -21.16 24.26
CA LEU A 26 21.27 -21.21 23.05
C LEU A 26 19.83 -21.73 23.30
N LYS A 27 19.62 -22.63 24.28
CA LYS A 27 18.29 -23.16 24.61
C LYS A 27 17.35 -22.17 25.33
N LEU A 28 17.86 -21.04 25.82
CA LEU A 28 17.10 -20.09 26.64
C LEU A 28 16.47 -18.92 25.88
N LYS A 29 16.65 -18.81 24.56
CA LYS A 29 16.30 -17.59 23.82
C LYS A 29 15.62 -17.85 22.49
N TYR A 30 14.29 -17.83 22.48
CA TYR A 30 13.56 -17.61 21.22
C TYR A 30 12.45 -16.56 21.26
N LYS A 31 12.00 -16.03 22.42
CA LYS A 31 10.94 -14.99 22.44
C LYS A 31 11.24 -13.72 23.24
N THR A 32 12.09 -13.75 24.26
CA THR A 32 12.43 -12.57 25.08
C THR A 32 13.58 -11.71 24.53
N CYS A 33 14.25 -12.15 23.47
CA CYS A 33 15.50 -11.53 22.99
C CYS A 33 15.29 -10.26 22.14
N LEU A 34 14.16 -10.10 21.46
CA LEU A 34 13.99 -9.01 20.47
C LEU A 34 13.82 -7.64 21.15
N ILE A 35 12.96 -7.56 22.17
CA ILE A 35 12.70 -6.33 22.94
C ILE A 35 13.93 -5.96 23.79
N PHE A 36 14.60 -6.98 24.37
CA PHE A 36 15.81 -6.77 25.15
C PHE A 36 16.99 -6.30 24.28
N ARG A 37 17.10 -6.80 23.04
CA ARG A 37 18.15 -6.39 22.08
C ARG A 37 17.91 -4.97 21.58
N GLN A 38 16.68 -4.57 21.28
CA GLN A 38 16.38 -3.19 20.87
C GLN A 38 16.55 -2.17 22.01
N PHE A 39 16.17 -2.53 23.25
CA PHE A 39 16.38 -1.69 24.44
C PHE A 39 17.87 -1.49 24.74
N TRP A 40 18.65 -2.57 24.73
CA TRP A 40 20.11 -2.47 24.92
C TRP A 40 20.82 -1.80 23.76
N PHE A 41 20.34 -1.91 22.51
CA PHE A 41 20.94 -1.25 21.35
C PHE A 41 20.82 0.28 21.44
N LYS A 42 19.65 0.82 21.84
CA LYS A 42 19.47 2.26 22.09
C LYS A 42 20.27 2.75 23.30
N LEU A 43 20.39 1.94 24.35
CA LEU A 43 21.20 2.25 25.53
C LEU A 43 22.71 2.22 25.20
N HIS A 44 23.16 1.28 24.37
CA HIS A 44 24.56 1.09 24.00
C HIS A 44 25.10 2.22 23.11
N ILE A 45 24.28 2.80 22.23
CA ILE A 45 24.68 3.98 21.44
C ILE A 45 24.84 5.21 22.34
N LYS A 46 23.91 5.43 23.28
CA LYS A 46 23.94 6.58 24.20
C LYS A 46 25.09 6.54 25.22
N PHE A 47 25.50 5.34 25.66
CA PHE A 47 26.52 5.15 26.70
C PHE A 47 27.90 4.69 26.18
N ARG A 48 28.10 4.62 24.85
CA ARG A 48 29.31 4.12 24.18
C ARG A 48 30.61 4.74 24.70
N HIS A 49 30.63 6.05 24.91
CA HIS A 49 31.83 6.75 25.41
C HIS A 49 32.03 6.58 26.92
N LEU A 50 30.93 6.53 27.68
CA LEU A 50 31.00 6.33 29.13
C LEU A 50 31.53 4.94 29.45
N LEU A 51 30.99 3.89 28.81
CA LEU A 51 31.42 2.50 28.97
C LEU A 51 32.90 2.28 28.64
N VAL A 52 33.40 2.85 27.53
CA VAL A 52 34.81 2.71 27.14
C VAL A 52 35.74 3.44 28.12
N SER A 53 35.36 4.63 28.61
CA SER A 53 36.16 5.38 29.57
C SER A 53 36.20 4.74 30.97
N THR A 54 35.05 4.30 31.50
CA THR A 54 34.96 3.58 32.77
C THR A 54 35.63 2.21 32.68
N PHE A 55 35.66 1.60 31.49
CA PHE A 55 36.33 0.34 31.22
C PHE A 55 37.85 0.46 31.27
N TRP A 56 38.44 1.47 30.61
CA TRP A 56 39.89 1.71 30.71
C TRP A 56 40.31 2.07 32.14
N PHE A 57 39.48 2.82 32.87
CA PHE A 57 39.72 3.08 34.29
C PHE A 57 39.74 1.79 35.12
N LEU A 58 38.79 0.88 34.91
CA LEU A 58 38.75 -0.41 35.62
C LEU A 58 39.94 -1.31 35.26
N VAL A 59 40.31 -1.38 33.97
CA VAL A 59 41.47 -2.17 33.48
C VAL A 59 42.77 -1.65 34.07
N ILE A 60 42.98 -0.33 34.10
CA ILE A 60 44.16 0.30 34.71
C ILE A 60 44.17 0.03 36.21
N THR A 61 43.03 0.15 36.89
CA THR A 61 42.93 -0.09 38.33
C THR A 61 43.26 -1.55 38.69
N VAL A 62 42.78 -2.52 37.89
CA VAL A 62 43.10 -3.94 38.07
C VAL A 62 44.56 -4.24 37.76
N LEU A 63 45.12 -3.68 36.69
CA LEU A 63 46.55 -3.82 36.37
C LEU A 63 47.44 -3.24 37.46
N VAL A 64 47.11 -2.04 37.97
CA VAL A 64 47.82 -1.40 39.08
C VAL A 64 47.69 -2.24 40.35
N TYR A 65 46.50 -2.76 40.67
CA TYR A 65 46.31 -3.67 41.81
C TYR A 65 47.20 -4.91 41.70
N PHE A 66 47.29 -5.57 40.55
CA PHE A 66 48.16 -6.74 40.36
C PHE A 66 49.64 -6.38 40.33
N LEU A 67 50.02 -5.20 39.85
CA LEU A 67 51.39 -4.69 39.95
C LEU A 67 51.79 -4.46 41.41
N VAL A 68 50.90 -3.86 42.20
CA VAL A 68 51.08 -3.64 43.65
C VAL A 68 51.11 -4.98 44.39
N GLN A 69 50.24 -5.93 44.07
CA GLN A 69 50.26 -7.26 44.68
C GLN A 69 51.51 -8.05 44.28
N GLY A 70 51.95 -7.95 43.02
CA GLY A 70 53.19 -8.55 42.53
C GLY A 70 54.43 -7.96 43.21
N LEU A 71 54.48 -6.64 43.37
CA LEU A 71 55.51 -5.95 44.15
C LEU A 71 55.49 -6.37 45.62
N ASN A 72 54.31 -6.45 46.25
CA ASN A 72 54.15 -6.94 47.62
C ASN A 72 54.60 -8.40 47.77
N LEU A 73 54.33 -9.26 46.78
CA LEU A 73 54.79 -10.66 46.73
C LEU A 73 56.32 -10.77 46.58
N ILE A 74 56.95 -9.90 45.80
CA ILE A 74 58.41 -9.84 45.65
C ILE A 74 59.05 -9.37 46.96
N ILE A 75 58.46 -8.36 47.61
CA ILE A 75 58.93 -7.84 48.91
C ILE A 75 58.75 -8.92 49.99
N PHE A 76 57.56 -9.52 50.14
CA PHE A 76 57.28 -10.55 51.15
C PHE A 76 58.04 -11.87 50.91
N GLY A 77 58.26 -12.26 49.66
CA GLY A 77 58.97 -13.48 49.27
C GLY A 77 60.46 -13.48 49.63
N THR A 78 61.05 -12.31 49.87
CA THR A 78 62.42 -12.22 50.42
C THR A 78 62.50 -12.46 51.93
N THR A 79 61.36 -12.56 52.63
CA THR A 79 61.32 -12.57 54.10
C THR A 79 60.79 -13.85 54.75
N LEU A 80 60.02 -14.72 54.10
CA LEU A 80 59.48 -15.93 54.75
C LEU A 80 59.35 -17.14 53.81
N GLY A 81 59.79 -18.30 54.31
CA GLY A 81 59.95 -19.56 53.59
C GLY A 81 58.68 -20.41 53.39
N GLU A 82 58.85 -21.39 52.50
CA GLU A 82 58.08 -22.55 52.01
C GLU A 82 56.55 -22.71 52.22
N ASN A 83 55.89 -22.12 53.21
CA ASN A 83 54.44 -22.29 53.45
C ASN A 83 53.54 -21.40 52.58
N PHE A 84 54.07 -20.39 51.90
CA PHE A 84 53.31 -19.48 51.03
C PHE A 84 52.92 -20.09 49.67
N LYS A 85 53.54 -21.22 49.30
CA LYS A 85 53.36 -21.87 48.00
C LYS A 85 51.98 -22.52 47.83
N LYS A 86 51.30 -22.86 48.93
CA LYS A 86 50.05 -23.62 48.94
C LYS A 86 48.78 -22.76 48.79
N ASP A 87 48.79 -21.53 49.30
CA ASP A 87 47.67 -20.57 49.13
C ASP A 87 47.65 -19.89 47.75
N ILE A 88 48.77 -19.99 47.01
CA ILE A 88 48.87 -19.54 45.60
C ILE A 88 48.22 -20.54 44.64
N ASP A 89 47.90 -21.78 45.06
CA ASP A 89 47.62 -22.85 44.10
C ASP A 89 46.15 -23.05 43.70
N ASP A 90 45.16 -22.65 44.51
CA ASP A 90 43.75 -22.90 44.16
C ASP A 90 42.97 -21.59 43.89
N ASN A 91 42.98 -20.63 44.81
CA ASN A 91 42.21 -19.37 44.68
C ASN A 91 42.74 -18.40 43.60
N PHE A 92 44.03 -18.50 43.26
CA PHE A 92 44.66 -17.65 42.24
C PHE A 92 44.37 -18.17 40.83
N TYR A 93 44.38 -19.49 40.63
CA TYR A 93 44.13 -20.10 39.34
C TYR A 93 42.66 -20.00 38.92
N ASP A 94 41.70 -20.12 39.85
CA ASP A 94 40.28 -19.89 39.56
C ASP A 94 39.98 -18.42 39.16
N LYS A 95 40.68 -17.46 39.79
CA LYS A 95 40.61 -16.04 39.41
C LYS A 95 41.25 -15.78 38.04
N LEU A 96 42.34 -16.46 37.71
CA LEU A 96 42.97 -16.40 36.38
C LEU A 96 42.10 -17.02 35.28
N GLU A 97 41.39 -18.12 35.56
CA GLU A 97 40.46 -18.71 34.60
C GLU A 97 39.27 -17.77 34.33
N SER A 98 38.72 -17.18 35.38
CA SER A 98 37.66 -16.16 35.29
C SER A 98 38.11 -14.92 34.49
N LEU A 99 39.34 -14.45 34.70
CA LEU A 99 39.94 -13.35 33.93
C LEU A 99 40.24 -13.74 32.48
N SER A 100 40.56 -14.99 32.20
CA SER A 100 40.81 -15.50 30.84
C SER A 100 39.51 -15.59 30.04
N ILE A 101 38.41 -16.00 30.66
CA ILE A 101 37.07 -15.99 30.06
C ILE A 101 36.64 -14.55 29.80
N LEU A 102 36.84 -13.64 30.76
CA LEU A 102 36.54 -12.23 30.60
C LEU A 102 37.40 -11.58 29.50
N GLY A 103 38.70 -11.87 29.46
CA GLY A 103 39.61 -11.41 28.41
C GLY A 103 39.25 -11.97 27.04
N GLY A 104 38.86 -13.24 26.95
CA GLY A 104 38.36 -13.85 25.73
C GLY A 104 37.05 -13.23 25.25
N PHE A 105 36.13 -12.93 26.17
CA PHE A 105 34.90 -12.19 25.86
C PHE A 105 35.20 -10.75 25.41
N ILE A 106 36.15 -10.06 26.03
CA ILE A 106 36.59 -8.72 25.63
C ILE A 106 37.19 -8.74 24.23
N ILE A 107 38.09 -9.67 23.91
CA ILE A 107 38.66 -9.80 22.56
C ILE A 107 37.56 -10.14 21.56
N TYR A 108 36.62 -11.02 21.92
CA TYR A 108 35.46 -11.33 21.10
C TYR A 108 34.65 -10.04 20.81
N VAL A 109 34.30 -9.26 21.83
CA VAL A 109 33.58 -8.00 21.64
C VAL A 109 34.41 -6.97 20.86
N ALA A 110 35.70 -6.82 21.15
CA ALA A 110 36.58 -5.87 20.47
C ALA A 110 36.78 -6.21 19.00
N THR A 111 36.81 -7.50 18.63
CA THR A 111 36.95 -7.97 17.24
C THR A 111 35.59 -8.17 16.55
N SER A 112 34.46 -7.84 17.20
CA SER A 112 33.14 -8.09 16.61
C SER A 112 32.92 -7.27 15.34
N THR A 113 33.39 -6.03 15.31
CA THR A 113 33.28 -5.13 14.14
C THR A 113 34.08 -5.63 12.95
N ASP A 114 35.29 -6.15 13.18
CA ASP A 114 36.14 -6.66 12.09
C ASP A 114 35.60 -7.98 11.53
N ARG A 115 35.01 -8.82 12.40
CA ARG A 115 34.33 -10.04 11.97
C ARG A 115 33.07 -9.74 11.17
N GLN A 116 32.29 -8.73 11.55
CA GLN A 116 31.15 -8.26 10.77
C GLN A 116 31.59 -7.76 9.39
N LYS A 117 32.61 -6.88 9.31
CA LYS A 117 33.15 -6.39 8.04
C LYS A 117 33.62 -7.53 7.12
N ARG A 118 34.30 -8.53 7.68
CA ARG A 118 34.75 -9.70 6.91
C ARG A 118 33.58 -10.55 6.43
N SER A 119 32.59 -10.78 7.29
CA SER A 119 31.35 -11.50 6.93
C SER A 119 30.60 -10.77 5.80
N HIS A 120 30.49 -9.44 5.87
CA HIS A 120 29.86 -8.63 4.82
C HIS A 120 30.65 -8.70 3.52
N TYR A 121 31.98 -8.63 3.59
CA TYR A 121 32.84 -8.77 2.41
C TYR A 121 32.65 -10.15 1.76
N GLU A 122 32.67 -11.23 2.54
CA GLU A 122 32.44 -12.60 2.05
C GLU A 122 31.04 -12.74 1.42
N ALA A 123 30.00 -12.14 2.03
CA ALA A 123 28.65 -12.12 1.48
C ALA A 123 28.58 -11.40 0.12
N TRP A 124 29.21 -10.22 -0.01
CA TRP A 124 29.28 -9.50 -1.28
C TRP A 124 30.08 -10.25 -2.36
N GLN A 125 31.15 -10.96 -1.98
CA GLN A 125 31.88 -11.84 -2.89
C GLN A 125 30.97 -12.95 -3.42
N VAL A 126 30.18 -13.60 -2.56
CA VAL A 126 29.21 -14.63 -2.98
C VAL A 126 28.19 -14.06 -3.96
N ILE A 127 27.64 -12.87 -3.68
CA ILE A 127 26.66 -12.19 -4.55
C ILE A 127 27.24 -11.92 -5.94
N ASN A 128 28.44 -11.33 -5.99
CA ASN A 128 29.12 -10.94 -7.23
C ASN A 128 29.68 -12.14 -8.02
N SER A 129 30.18 -13.17 -7.33
CA SER A 129 30.76 -14.36 -7.97
C SER A 129 29.73 -15.28 -8.61
N ALA A 130 28.47 -15.19 -8.18
CA ALA A 130 27.47 -16.18 -8.53
C ALA A 130 27.01 -16.12 -10.01
N GLY A 131 27.43 -15.14 -10.82
CA GLY A 131 27.15 -15.09 -12.27
C GLY A 131 25.68 -15.40 -12.64
N THR A 132 25.44 -15.82 -13.88
CA THR A 132 24.12 -16.28 -14.37
C THR A 132 23.83 -17.76 -14.06
N GLN A 133 24.75 -18.49 -13.41
CA GLN A 133 24.64 -19.95 -13.26
C GLN A 133 24.95 -20.53 -11.86
N GLY A 134 25.20 -19.72 -10.83
CA GLY A 134 25.45 -20.20 -9.46
C GLY A 134 24.19 -20.34 -8.62
N GLY A 135 24.00 -21.49 -7.95
CA GLY A 135 22.79 -21.85 -7.20
C GLY A 135 22.25 -20.77 -6.26
N SER A 136 20.95 -20.49 -6.39
CA SER A 136 20.23 -19.38 -5.75
C SER A 136 20.39 -19.33 -4.22
N GLY A 137 20.55 -20.49 -3.56
CA GLY A 137 20.59 -20.58 -2.09
C GLY A 137 21.71 -19.79 -1.42
N GLY A 138 22.94 -19.82 -1.96
CA GLY A 138 24.07 -19.10 -1.36
C GLY A 138 23.94 -17.58 -1.48
N ARG A 139 23.47 -17.10 -2.64
CA ARG A 139 23.20 -15.67 -2.88
C ARG A 139 22.04 -15.17 -2.01
N ILE A 140 20.95 -15.95 -1.92
CA ILE A 140 19.81 -15.64 -1.06
C ILE A 140 20.25 -15.49 0.40
N GLN A 141 20.97 -16.49 0.93
CA GLN A 141 21.43 -16.45 2.33
C GLN A 141 22.33 -15.23 2.58
N ALA A 142 23.26 -14.94 1.68
CA ALA A 142 24.14 -13.78 1.80
C ALA A 142 23.36 -12.45 1.82
N LEU A 143 22.35 -12.29 0.96
CA LEU A 143 21.50 -11.10 0.93
C LEU A 143 20.63 -10.97 2.19
N GLU A 144 20.06 -12.08 2.66
CA GLU A 144 19.27 -12.09 3.89
C GLU A 144 20.13 -11.76 5.12
N ASP A 145 21.35 -12.29 5.21
CA ASP A 145 22.28 -12.00 6.30
C ASP A 145 22.70 -10.53 6.31
N LEU A 146 23.01 -9.96 5.14
CA LEU A 146 23.30 -8.53 4.99
C LEU A 146 22.10 -7.66 5.45
N ASN A 147 20.88 -8.01 5.03
CA ASN A 147 19.68 -7.31 5.45
C ASN A 147 19.44 -7.41 6.97
N ASN A 148 19.61 -8.60 7.55
CA ASN A 148 19.47 -8.83 8.99
C ASN A 148 20.50 -8.04 9.82
N ASP A 149 21.66 -7.74 9.24
CA ASP A 149 22.69 -6.90 9.83
C ASP A 149 22.45 -5.39 9.59
N GLY A 150 21.40 -5.01 8.86
CA GLY A 150 21.05 -3.62 8.55
C GLY A 150 21.96 -2.98 7.49
N VAL A 151 22.62 -3.79 6.66
CA VAL A 151 23.43 -3.30 5.55
C VAL A 151 22.50 -2.86 4.43
N SER A 152 22.66 -1.61 3.96
CA SER A 152 21.94 -1.12 2.78
C SER A 152 22.34 -1.93 1.55
N LEU A 153 21.34 -2.33 0.77
CA LEU A 153 21.47 -3.02 -0.51
C LEU A 153 21.17 -2.05 -1.68
N ALA A 154 21.22 -0.74 -1.44
CA ALA A 154 20.95 0.26 -2.47
C ALA A 154 21.94 0.12 -3.63
N GLY A 155 21.42 0.19 -4.87
CA GLY A 155 22.20 -0.01 -6.08
C GLY A 155 22.62 -1.46 -6.36
N LEU A 156 22.14 -2.44 -5.57
CA LEU A 156 22.39 -3.87 -5.81
C LEU A 156 22.05 -4.23 -7.26
N THR A 157 22.98 -4.88 -7.95
CA THR A 157 22.77 -5.33 -9.33
C THR A 157 22.80 -6.85 -9.37
N VAL A 158 21.64 -7.46 -9.58
CA VAL A 158 21.46 -8.93 -9.64
C VAL A 158 20.53 -9.32 -10.78
N GLU A 159 20.71 -8.73 -11.96
CA GLU A 159 19.91 -9.00 -13.15
C GLU A 159 19.84 -10.51 -13.46
N ASN A 160 18.66 -10.99 -13.88
CA ASN A 160 18.39 -12.40 -14.20
C ASN A 160 18.57 -13.39 -13.02
N ALA A 161 18.80 -12.90 -11.80
CA ALA A 161 18.95 -13.77 -10.64
C ALA A 161 17.64 -14.46 -10.27
N ASP A 162 17.73 -15.73 -9.85
CA ASP A 162 16.66 -16.41 -9.13
C ASP A 162 16.79 -16.17 -7.63
N LEU A 163 15.85 -15.40 -7.09
CA LEU A 163 15.70 -15.01 -5.70
C LEU A 163 14.33 -15.48 -5.17
N THR A 164 13.82 -16.61 -5.66
CA THR A 164 12.55 -17.18 -5.23
C THR A 164 12.54 -17.41 -3.71
N ASN A 165 11.46 -17.00 -3.04
CA ASN A 165 11.25 -17.06 -1.58
C ASN A 165 12.21 -16.20 -0.72
N ILE A 166 13.00 -15.30 -1.31
CA ILE A 166 13.89 -14.43 -0.52
C ILE A 166 13.12 -13.55 0.47
N LYS A 167 13.71 -13.29 1.64
CA LYS A 167 13.13 -12.48 2.72
C LYS A 167 13.97 -11.22 2.99
N LEU A 168 13.54 -10.10 2.40
CA LEU A 168 14.21 -8.80 2.53
C LEU A 168 13.24 -7.74 3.07
N SER A 169 12.47 -8.10 4.10
CA SER A 169 11.57 -7.13 4.73
C SER A 169 12.37 -5.97 5.34
N GLY A 170 11.94 -4.74 5.09
CA GLY A 170 12.61 -3.52 5.53
C GLY A 170 13.94 -3.22 4.83
N ALA A 171 14.32 -3.99 3.81
CA ALA A 171 15.61 -3.79 3.14
C ALA A 171 15.62 -2.47 2.35
N ASP A 172 16.78 -1.82 2.32
CA ASP A 172 17.03 -0.69 1.45
C ASP A 172 17.58 -1.18 0.11
N LEU A 173 16.73 -1.27 -0.91
CA LEU A 173 17.02 -1.66 -2.29
C LEU A 173 16.83 -0.47 -3.26
N ALA A 174 16.94 0.77 -2.78
CA ALA A 174 16.80 1.95 -3.63
C ALA A 174 17.78 1.86 -4.82
N ARG A 175 17.29 2.17 -6.04
CA ARG A 175 18.05 2.09 -7.30
C ARG A 175 18.64 0.72 -7.62
N ALA A 176 18.17 -0.37 -6.99
CA ALA A 176 18.64 -1.71 -7.31
C ALA A 176 18.24 -2.09 -8.75
N ASN A 177 19.12 -2.81 -9.44
CA ASN A 177 18.85 -3.41 -10.74
C ASN A 177 18.47 -4.88 -10.57
N LEU A 178 17.16 -5.12 -10.64
CA LEU A 178 16.46 -6.40 -10.49
C LEU A 178 15.77 -6.81 -11.80
N LYS A 179 16.21 -6.30 -12.95
CA LYS A 179 15.63 -6.64 -14.24
C LYS A 179 15.68 -8.15 -14.51
N ASN A 180 14.60 -8.70 -15.08
CA ASN A 180 14.42 -10.12 -15.37
C ASN A 180 14.61 -11.08 -14.16
N THR A 181 14.65 -10.57 -12.92
CA THR A 181 14.86 -11.42 -11.75
C THR A 181 13.62 -12.25 -11.43
N THR A 182 13.81 -13.40 -10.81
CA THR A 182 12.70 -14.17 -10.24
C THR A 182 12.62 -13.91 -8.75
N LEU A 183 11.59 -13.18 -8.32
CA LEU A 183 11.27 -12.81 -6.94
C LEU A 183 9.97 -13.48 -6.48
N ARG A 184 9.60 -14.62 -7.07
CA ARG A 184 8.35 -15.31 -6.78
C ARG A 184 8.27 -15.66 -5.30
N LYS A 185 7.09 -15.44 -4.70
CA LYS A 185 6.81 -15.75 -3.28
C LYS A 185 7.80 -15.10 -2.29
N SER A 186 8.52 -14.06 -2.71
CA SER A 186 9.42 -13.32 -1.83
C SER A 186 8.64 -12.53 -0.77
N ILE A 187 9.30 -12.25 0.35
CA ILE A 187 8.76 -11.41 1.43
C ILE A 187 9.59 -10.13 1.46
N LEU A 188 9.03 -9.07 0.88
CA LEU A 188 9.62 -7.76 0.64
C LEU A 188 8.75 -6.66 1.28
N ARG A 189 8.14 -6.96 2.45
CA ARG A 189 7.34 -6.01 3.20
C ARG A 189 8.17 -4.80 3.62
N ASP A 190 7.60 -3.61 3.56
CA ASP A 190 8.23 -2.37 4.02
C ASP A 190 9.61 -2.10 3.33
N VAL A 191 9.84 -2.71 2.16
CA VAL A 191 11.10 -2.57 1.41
C VAL A 191 11.17 -1.20 0.73
N ASN A 192 12.35 -0.62 0.65
CA ASN A 192 12.60 0.55 -0.17
C ASN A 192 13.13 0.12 -1.55
N LEU A 193 12.34 0.32 -2.59
CA LEU A 193 12.64 0.07 -4.00
C LEU A 193 12.50 1.35 -4.84
N THR A 194 12.58 2.53 -4.23
CA THR A 194 12.54 3.82 -4.95
C THR A 194 13.56 3.81 -6.10
N GLU A 195 13.13 4.22 -7.30
CA GLU A 195 13.94 4.23 -8.54
C GLU A 195 14.52 2.84 -8.92
N GLY A 196 14.00 1.75 -8.36
CA GLY A 196 14.43 0.39 -8.66
C GLY A 196 14.08 -0.01 -10.10
N LYS A 197 14.92 -0.84 -10.73
CA LYS A 197 14.67 -1.40 -12.06
C LYS A 197 14.20 -2.85 -11.93
N LEU A 198 12.91 -3.08 -12.14
CA LEU A 198 12.24 -4.37 -12.05
C LEU A 198 11.61 -4.79 -13.39
N ASN A 199 12.08 -4.24 -14.52
CA ASN A 199 11.58 -4.56 -15.85
C ASN A 199 11.54 -6.09 -16.06
N ASN A 200 10.39 -6.61 -16.48
CA ASN A 200 10.15 -8.05 -16.70
C ASN A 200 10.47 -8.97 -15.50
N ALA A 201 10.66 -8.43 -14.30
CA ALA A 201 10.88 -9.24 -13.11
C ALA A 201 9.62 -10.06 -12.79
N ASN A 202 9.81 -11.24 -12.20
CA ASN A 202 8.73 -12.14 -11.82
C ASN A 202 8.49 -12.09 -10.32
N LEU A 203 7.52 -11.27 -9.92
CA LEU A 203 7.08 -11.03 -8.54
C LEU A 203 5.77 -11.76 -8.22
N ASN A 204 5.39 -12.77 -9.02
CA ASN A 204 4.16 -13.52 -8.78
C ASN A 204 4.12 -14.07 -7.34
N TYR A 205 3.01 -13.82 -6.65
CA TYR A 205 2.76 -14.21 -5.26
C TYR A 205 3.72 -13.60 -4.21
N ALA A 206 4.52 -12.60 -4.58
CA ALA A 206 5.36 -11.89 -3.61
C ALA A 206 4.50 -11.01 -2.67
N ASN A 207 5.03 -10.71 -1.49
CA ASN A 207 4.45 -9.74 -0.57
C ASN A 207 5.34 -8.50 -0.49
N LEU A 208 4.81 -7.37 -0.96
CA LEU A 208 5.38 -6.03 -0.96
C LEU A 208 4.48 -5.04 -0.21
N ASP A 209 3.74 -5.50 0.81
CA ASP A 209 2.89 -4.62 1.61
C ASP A 209 3.73 -3.47 2.21
N ASN A 210 3.19 -2.25 2.13
CA ASN A 210 3.83 -0.99 2.53
C ASN A 210 5.21 -0.71 1.88
N ALA A 211 5.58 -1.40 0.80
CA ALA A 211 6.83 -1.12 0.10
C ALA A 211 6.79 0.29 -0.54
N ASN A 212 7.94 0.96 -0.61
CA ASN A 212 8.10 2.14 -1.44
C ASN A 212 8.68 1.71 -2.80
N LEU A 213 7.94 1.93 -3.87
CA LEU A 213 8.34 1.71 -5.27
C LEU A 213 8.20 3.01 -6.08
N ASP A 214 8.31 4.17 -5.44
CA ASP A 214 8.17 5.45 -6.12
C ASP A 214 9.22 5.57 -7.23
N ASN A 215 8.79 6.01 -8.42
CA ASN A 215 9.62 6.11 -9.62
C ASN A 215 10.28 4.79 -10.07
N ALA A 216 9.86 3.64 -9.54
CA ALA A 216 10.39 2.35 -9.95
C ALA A 216 9.90 1.96 -11.35
N ASP A 217 10.72 1.21 -12.07
CA ASP A 217 10.38 0.68 -13.39
C ASP A 217 9.99 -0.79 -13.29
N LEU A 218 8.69 -1.07 -13.33
CA LEU A 218 8.08 -2.40 -13.37
C LEU A 218 7.50 -2.73 -14.75
N SER A 219 7.93 -2.06 -15.83
CA SER A 219 7.39 -2.34 -17.17
C SER A 219 7.56 -3.81 -17.54
N GLY A 220 6.47 -4.45 -17.96
CA GLY A 220 6.39 -5.88 -18.28
C GLY A 220 6.55 -6.84 -17.10
N ALA A 221 6.61 -6.36 -15.86
CA ALA A 221 6.76 -7.21 -14.68
C ALA A 221 5.55 -8.15 -14.51
N LYS A 222 5.81 -9.35 -13.99
CA LYS A 222 4.78 -10.33 -13.64
C LYS A 222 4.43 -10.16 -12.16
N LEU A 223 3.23 -9.69 -11.88
CA LEU A 223 2.72 -9.34 -10.56
C LEU A 223 1.43 -10.12 -10.23
N PHE A 224 1.27 -11.31 -10.82
CA PHE A 224 0.08 -12.13 -10.62
C PHE A 224 -0.07 -12.50 -9.14
N SER A 225 -1.23 -12.16 -8.55
CA SER A 225 -1.54 -12.37 -7.12
C SER A 225 -0.48 -11.81 -6.15
N VAL A 226 0.22 -10.74 -6.54
CA VAL A 226 1.11 -10.01 -5.63
C VAL A 226 0.31 -9.30 -4.54
N GLN A 227 0.88 -9.13 -3.35
CA GLN A 227 0.36 -8.24 -2.31
C GLN A 227 1.17 -6.94 -2.32
N LEU A 228 0.49 -5.81 -2.46
CA LEU A 228 1.05 -4.44 -2.46
C LEU A 228 0.11 -3.54 -1.65
N ILE A 229 -0.46 -4.05 -0.56
CA ILE A 229 -1.40 -3.28 0.26
C ILE A 229 -0.66 -2.05 0.80
N LYS A 230 -1.23 -0.85 0.58
CA LYS A 230 -0.63 0.42 1.00
C LYS A 230 0.80 0.66 0.51
N ALA A 231 1.20 0.02 -0.59
CA ALA A 231 2.48 0.31 -1.22
C ALA A 231 2.45 1.69 -1.88
N GLN A 232 3.61 2.34 -1.97
CA GLN A 232 3.80 3.61 -2.67
C GLN A 232 4.35 3.31 -4.07
N LEU A 233 3.68 3.80 -5.11
CA LEU A 233 4.03 3.63 -6.51
C LEU A 233 3.89 4.97 -7.26
N LEU A 234 4.13 6.09 -6.57
CA LEU A 234 4.07 7.43 -7.16
C LEU A 234 5.01 7.49 -8.38
N ASN A 235 4.49 7.91 -9.53
CA ASN A 235 5.25 7.97 -10.81
C ASN A 235 5.89 6.65 -11.26
N ALA A 236 5.48 5.50 -10.72
CA ALA A 236 6.03 4.21 -11.13
C ALA A 236 5.59 3.84 -12.55
N LYS A 237 6.45 3.10 -13.27
CA LYS A 237 6.13 2.57 -14.60
C LYS A 237 5.67 1.13 -14.49
N LEU A 238 4.45 0.83 -14.92
CA LEU A 238 3.84 -0.48 -14.92
C LEU A 238 3.32 -0.85 -16.32
N GLU A 239 3.90 -0.28 -17.37
CA GLU A 239 3.47 -0.49 -18.75
C GLU A 239 3.47 -1.99 -19.08
N GLY A 240 2.32 -2.52 -19.52
CA GLY A 240 2.16 -3.94 -19.86
C GLY A 240 2.36 -4.92 -18.71
N ALA A 241 2.43 -4.48 -17.45
CA ALA A 241 2.59 -5.36 -16.31
C ALA A 241 1.37 -6.26 -16.09
N ASP A 242 1.60 -7.49 -15.59
CA ASP A 242 0.53 -8.45 -15.29
C ASP A 242 0.14 -8.38 -13.81
N LEU A 243 -0.88 -7.58 -13.49
CA LEU A 243 -1.40 -7.35 -12.13
C LEU A 243 -2.60 -8.24 -11.78
N ARG A 244 -2.92 -9.25 -12.59
CA ARG A 244 -4.12 -10.07 -12.39
C ARG A 244 -4.19 -10.63 -10.96
N LYS A 245 -5.35 -10.45 -10.33
CA LYS A 245 -5.63 -10.90 -8.94
C LYS A 245 -4.69 -10.30 -7.88
N ALA A 246 -3.96 -9.24 -8.20
CA ALA A 246 -3.16 -8.54 -7.21
C ALA A 246 -4.06 -7.87 -6.16
N ASN A 247 -3.53 -7.73 -4.95
CA ASN A 247 -4.16 -6.93 -3.91
C ASN A 247 -3.37 -5.63 -3.75
N LEU A 248 -3.96 -4.53 -4.21
CA LEU A 248 -3.40 -3.20 -4.27
C LEU A 248 -4.21 -2.23 -3.39
N SER A 249 -4.96 -2.74 -2.42
CA SER A 249 -5.86 -1.91 -1.61
C SER A 249 -5.10 -0.82 -0.86
N GLY A 250 -5.56 0.43 -0.97
CA GLY A 250 -4.95 1.59 -0.33
C GLY A 250 -3.55 1.95 -0.85
N ALA A 251 -3.12 1.36 -1.96
CA ALA A 251 -1.85 1.70 -2.59
C ALA A 251 -1.92 3.07 -3.29
N ASP A 252 -0.80 3.76 -3.38
CA ASP A 252 -0.67 5.04 -4.06
C ASP A 252 -0.06 4.84 -5.45
N PHE A 253 -0.86 5.02 -6.50
CA PHE A 253 -0.49 5.01 -7.91
C PHE A 253 -0.59 6.41 -8.53
N SER A 254 -0.54 7.46 -7.74
CA SER A 254 -0.62 8.83 -8.26
C SER A 254 0.41 9.02 -9.37
N ASP A 255 -0.02 9.56 -10.51
CA ASP A 255 0.80 9.79 -11.72
C ASP A 255 1.52 8.54 -12.29
N ALA A 256 1.17 7.32 -11.86
CA ALA A 256 1.78 6.10 -12.36
C ALA A 256 1.36 5.79 -13.81
N ASP A 257 2.23 5.13 -14.57
CA ASP A 257 1.93 4.69 -15.93
C ASP A 257 1.54 3.21 -15.95
N LEU A 258 0.24 2.92 -16.02
CA LEU A 258 -0.29 1.56 -16.13
C LEU A 258 -0.69 1.22 -17.58
N THR A 259 -0.21 1.95 -18.59
CA THR A 259 -0.64 1.76 -19.98
C THR A 259 -0.48 0.29 -20.41
N GLY A 260 -1.58 -0.32 -20.86
CA GLY A 260 -1.59 -1.73 -21.29
C GLY A 260 -1.48 -2.78 -20.17
N ALA A 261 -1.46 -2.39 -18.90
CA ALA A 261 -1.39 -3.33 -17.79
C ALA A 261 -2.67 -4.20 -17.68
N ASN A 262 -2.50 -5.44 -17.25
CA ASN A 262 -3.61 -6.36 -17.04
C ASN A 262 -4.12 -6.30 -15.60
N LEU A 263 -5.23 -5.59 -15.39
CA LEU A 263 -5.83 -5.38 -14.08
C LEU A 263 -6.94 -6.39 -13.74
N ARG A 264 -7.17 -7.43 -14.55
CA ARG A 264 -8.32 -8.32 -14.36
C ARG A 264 -8.34 -8.98 -12.97
N GLY A 265 -9.43 -8.77 -12.24
CA GLY A 265 -9.65 -9.33 -10.90
C GLY A 265 -8.80 -8.68 -9.80
N THR A 266 -8.22 -7.51 -10.05
CA THR A 266 -7.38 -6.79 -9.08
C THR A 266 -8.24 -6.10 -8.04
N ASN A 267 -7.76 -6.04 -6.80
CA ASN A 267 -8.37 -5.22 -5.76
C ASN A 267 -7.64 -3.88 -5.64
N LEU A 268 -8.27 -2.79 -6.09
CA LEU A 268 -7.80 -1.41 -5.99
C LEU A 268 -8.68 -0.60 -5.02
N SER A 269 -9.33 -1.25 -4.06
CA SER A 269 -10.16 -0.55 -3.08
C SER A 269 -9.35 0.48 -2.29
N ASP A 270 -9.88 1.69 -2.14
CA ASP A 270 -9.24 2.82 -1.46
C ASP A 270 -7.87 3.25 -2.04
N ALA A 271 -7.47 2.73 -3.20
CA ALA A 271 -6.21 3.12 -3.83
C ALA A 271 -6.30 4.54 -4.41
N ASP A 272 -5.17 5.25 -4.44
CA ASP A 272 -5.07 6.51 -5.16
C ASP A 272 -4.54 6.27 -6.58
N LEU A 273 -5.30 6.63 -7.61
CA LEU A 273 -4.92 6.58 -9.02
C LEU A 273 -5.08 7.95 -9.68
N SER A 274 -5.08 9.04 -8.90
CA SER A 274 -5.19 10.38 -9.48
C SER A 274 -4.03 10.66 -10.45
N GLY A 275 -4.36 11.16 -11.65
CA GLY A 275 -3.38 11.40 -12.71
C GLY A 275 -2.78 10.14 -13.36
N ALA A 276 -3.10 8.93 -12.88
CA ALA A 276 -2.55 7.70 -13.42
C ALA A 276 -3.02 7.44 -14.86
N LYS A 277 -2.14 6.88 -15.68
CA LYS A 277 -2.46 6.53 -17.07
C LYS A 277 -2.95 5.08 -17.15
N LEU A 278 -4.21 4.89 -17.49
CA LEU A 278 -4.82 3.56 -17.62
C LEU A 278 -5.19 3.18 -19.06
N ARG A 279 -4.75 3.93 -20.07
CA ARG A 279 -5.09 3.65 -21.48
C ARG A 279 -4.73 2.20 -21.86
N LYS A 280 -5.64 1.53 -22.56
CA LYS A 280 -5.50 0.13 -23.01
C LYS A 280 -5.34 -0.91 -21.88
N THR A 281 -5.67 -0.59 -20.64
CA THR A 281 -5.73 -1.58 -19.56
C THR A 281 -6.92 -2.52 -19.72
N PHE A 282 -6.91 -3.64 -18.99
CA PHE A 282 -7.99 -4.63 -18.96
C PHE A 282 -8.63 -4.76 -17.56
N PRO A 283 -9.47 -3.80 -17.14
CA PRO A 283 -9.97 -3.73 -15.76
C PRO A 283 -11.21 -4.61 -15.46
N SER A 284 -11.53 -5.61 -16.29
CA SER A 284 -12.68 -6.51 -16.02
C SER A 284 -12.61 -7.14 -14.62
N ASN A 285 -13.70 -7.09 -13.85
CA ASN A 285 -13.78 -7.57 -12.46
C ASN A 285 -12.78 -6.90 -11.49
N THR A 286 -12.33 -5.68 -11.78
CA THR A 286 -11.50 -4.91 -10.82
C THR A 286 -12.40 -4.25 -9.78
N ASN A 287 -11.95 -4.20 -8.54
CA ASN A 287 -12.65 -3.48 -7.48
C ASN A 287 -12.04 -2.08 -7.29
N PHE A 288 -12.79 -1.03 -7.58
CA PHE A 288 -12.41 0.37 -7.39
C PHE A 288 -13.21 1.05 -6.26
N ASN A 289 -13.82 0.26 -5.37
CA ASN A 289 -14.55 0.80 -4.22
C ASN A 289 -13.70 1.80 -3.42
N GLY A 290 -14.19 3.03 -3.24
CA GLY A 290 -13.48 4.10 -2.52
C GLY A 290 -12.22 4.65 -3.20
N ALA A 291 -11.86 4.16 -4.39
CA ALA A 291 -10.63 4.58 -5.07
C ALA A 291 -10.69 6.04 -5.51
N ASN A 292 -9.54 6.72 -5.48
CA ASN A 292 -9.39 8.04 -6.08
C ASN A 292 -9.00 7.90 -7.56
N LEU A 293 -9.92 8.22 -8.45
CA LEU A 293 -9.80 8.17 -9.90
C LEU A 293 -9.97 9.59 -10.51
N SER A 294 -9.68 10.63 -9.73
CA SER A 294 -9.90 12.02 -10.17
C SER A 294 -9.03 12.35 -11.38
N GLY A 295 -9.63 12.98 -12.39
CA GLY A 295 -8.97 13.34 -13.65
C GLY A 295 -8.58 12.16 -14.55
N ILE A 296 -9.01 10.94 -14.22
CA ILE A 296 -8.67 9.76 -15.02
C ILE A 296 -9.31 9.82 -16.41
N ASP A 297 -8.65 9.21 -17.38
CA ASP A 297 -9.20 9.01 -18.72
C ASP A 297 -9.60 7.55 -18.92
N PHE A 298 -10.92 7.30 -18.84
CA PHE A 298 -11.54 6.02 -19.18
C PHE A 298 -12.35 6.10 -20.48
N SER A 299 -12.14 7.12 -21.32
CA SER A 299 -12.87 7.22 -22.59
C SER A 299 -12.82 5.91 -23.39
N TYR A 300 -13.98 5.48 -23.87
CA TYR A 300 -14.21 4.25 -24.64
C TYR A 300 -13.98 2.93 -23.88
N PHE A 301 -13.93 2.94 -22.54
CA PHE A 301 -13.77 1.69 -21.78
C PHE A 301 -15.05 0.87 -21.69
N ILE A 302 -14.89 -0.44 -21.48
CA ILE A 302 -15.98 -1.35 -21.13
C ILE A 302 -15.80 -1.76 -19.66
N LEU A 303 -16.60 -1.15 -18.78
CA LEU A 303 -16.59 -1.29 -17.32
C LEU A 303 -17.90 -1.89 -16.80
N ASN A 304 -18.53 -2.77 -17.59
CA ASN A 304 -19.76 -3.44 -17.21
C ASN A 304 -19.59 -4.23 -15.90
N GLY A 305 -20.54 -4.06 -14.97
CA GLY A 305 -20.54 -4.73 -13.66
C GLY A 305 -19.40 -4.33 -12.72
N ILE A 306 -18.66 -3.24 -13.02
CA ILE A 306 -17.56 -2.79 -12.17
C ILE A 306 -18.10 -2.26 -10.82
N ASN A 307 -17.30 -2.42 -9.76
CA ASN A 307 -17.59 -1.79 -8.46
C ASN A 307 -16.79 -0.49 -8.32
N LEU A 308 -17.51 0.62 -8.35
CA LEU A 308 -17.05 2.01 -8.17
C LEU A 308 -17.76 2.69 -6.99
N ARG A 309 -18.37 1.92 -6.07
CA ARG A 309 -19.06 2.51 -4.92
C ARG A 309 -18.11 3.41 -4.13
N GLY A 310 -18.52 4.65 -3.87
CA GLY A 310 -17.75 5.65 -3.14
C GLY A 310 -16.49 6.15 -3.87
N ALA A 311 -16.25 5.75 -5.12
CA ALA A 311 -15.08 6.17 -5.87
C ALA A 311 -15.14 7.67 -6.20
N LYS A 312 -13.98 8.32 -6.28
CA LYS A 312 -13.85 9.72 -6.68
C LYS A 312 -13.47 9.77 -8.16
N LEU A 313 -14.36 10.27 -8.99
CA LEU A 313 -14.21 10.44 -10.44
C LEU A 313 -14.30 11.93 -10.83
N ILE A 314 -13.83 12.81 -9.94
CA ILE A 314 -13.90 14.26 -10.11
C ILE A 314 -13.14 14.66 -11.38
N GLY A 315 -13.80 15.33 -12.32
CA GLY A 315 -13.21 15.75 -13.59
C GLY A 315 -12.71 14.59 -14.46
N ALA A 316 -13.15 13.35 -14.23
CA ALA A 316 -12.77 12.21 -15.05
C ALA A 316 -13.34 12.33 -16.47
N ASN A 317 -12.57 11.90 -17.48
CA ASN A 317 -13.07 11.73 -18.83
C ASN A 317 -13.64 10.31 -19.00
N LEU A 318 -14.95 10.19 -19.08
CA LEU A 318 -15.67 8.93 -19.22
C LEU A 318 -16.39 8.81 -20.57
N GLU A 319 -16.12 9.69 -21.54
CA GLU A 319 -16.76 9.70 -22.87
C GLU A 319 -16.89 8.29 -23.49
N SER A 320 -18.09 7.94 -23.97
CA SER A 320 -18.40 6.66 -24.60
C SER A 320 -18.04 5.41 -23.77
N THR A 321 -17.96 5.54 -22.45
CA THR A 321 -17.69 4.41 -21.53
C THR A 321 -18.97 3.60 -21.30
N LYS A 322 -18.82 2.28 -21.16
CA LYS A 322 -19.93 1.38 -20.79
C LYS A 322 -19.87 0.98 -19.33
N PHE A 323 -20.90 1.33 -18.58
CA PHE A 323 -21.09 1.01 -17.15
C PHE A 323 -22.30 0.09 -16.93
N ILE A 324 -22.64 -0.76 -17.91
CA ILE A 324 -23.85 -1.59 -17.83
C ILE A 324 -23.80 -2.46 -16.56
N GLY A 325 -24.80 -2.30 -15.68
CA GLY A 325 -24.88 -3.03 -14.41
C GLY A 325 -23.81 -2.68 -13.36
N ALA A 326 -23.09 -1.56 -13.53
CA ALA A 326 -22.06 -1.13 -12.58
C ALA A 326 -22.66 -0.59 -11.26
N ASP A 327 -21.89 -0.70 -10.18
CA ASP A 327 -22.23 -0.13 -8.87
C ASP A 327 -21.43 1.17 -8.66
N LEU A 328 -22.10 2.32 -8.77
CA LEU A 328 -21.56 3.67 -8.58
C LEU A 328 -22.22 4.37 -7.37
N ARG A 329 -22.77 3.62 -6.42
CA ARG A 329 -23.40 4.21 -5.23
C ARG A 329 -22.44 5.12 -4.51
N GLU A 330 -22.93 6.29 -4.07
CA GLU A 330 -22.12 7.27 -3.32
C GLU A 330 -20.85 7.76 -4.08
N ALA A 331 -20.72 7.46 -5.38
CA ALA A 331 -19.56 7.91 -6.17
C ALA A 331 -19.60 9.42 -6.40
N ASN A 332 -18.44 10.04 -6.52
CA ASN A 332 -18.32 11.47 -6.79
C ASN A 332 -17.88 11.71 -8.25
N LEU A 333 -18.82 12.06 -9.10
CA LEU A 333 -18.66 12.35 -10.53
C LEU A 333 -18.67 13.86 -10.82
N PHE A 334 -18.37 14.70 -9.83
CA PHE A 334 -18.37 16.17 -9.99
C PHE A 334 -17.54 16.61 -11.19
N GLY A 335 -18.15 17.34 -12.12
CA GLY A 335 -17.47 17.85 -13.32
C GLY A 335 -16.94 16.78 -14.27
N ALA A 336 -17.35 15.51 -14.15
CA ALA A 336 -16.93 14.45 -15.07
C ALA A 336 -17.53 14.65 -16.47
N ASN A 337 -16.79 14.26 -17.51
CA ASN A 337 -17.33 14.15 -18.86
C ASN A 337 -18.01 12.79 -19.05
N LEU A 338 -19.34 12.80 -19.16
CA LEU A 338 -20.21 11.64 -19.30
C LEU A 338 -20.90 11.57 -20.68
N ASP A 339 -20.35 12.26 -21.69
CA ASP A 339 -20.88 12.24 -23.05
C ASP A 339 -20.93 10.80 -23.61
N ASP A 340 -22.07 10.40 -24.19
CA ASP A 340 -22.29 9.06 -24.80
C ASP A 340 -22.04 7.88 -23.84
N VAL A 341 -22.14 8.08 -22.52
CA VAL A 341 -21.97 7.00 -21.54
C VAL A 341 -23.20 6.11 -21.47
N ASP A 342 -22.98 4.80 -21.44
CA ASP A 342 -24.03 3.79 -21.25
C ASP A 342 -24.08 3.34 -19.78
N PHE A 343 -25.06 3.87 -19.03
CA PHE A 343 -25.36 3.50 -17.65
C PHE A 343 -26.49 2.47 -17.51
N SER A 344 -26.85 1.74 -18.57
CA SER A 344 -27.99 0.81 -18.52
C SER A 344 -27.91 -0.14 -17.33
N ASN A 345 -28.93 -0.14 -16.48
CA ASN A 345 -29.00 -0.94 -15.23
C ASN A 345 -27.90 -0.65 -14.19
N ALA A 346 -27.17 0.46 -14.29
CA ALA A 346 -26.22 0.88 -13.26
C ALA A 346 -26.94 1.45 -12.03
N ASN A 347 -26.28 1.38 -10.87
CA ASN A 347 -26.78 1.97 -9.63
C ASN A 347 -25.95 3.19 -9.23
N LEU A 348 -26.54 4.38 -9.32
CA LEU A 348 -25.93 5.66 -8.93
C LEU A 348 -26.62 6.27 -7.70
N SER A 349 -27.28 5.46 -6.87
CA SER A 349 -27.96 6.01 -5.68
C SER A 349 -26.97 6.74 -4.75
N GLY A 350 -27.34 7.97 -4.39
CA GLY A 350 -26.52 8.89 -3.60
C GLY A 350 -25.24 9.40 -4.30
N ALA A 351 -25.05 9.17 -5.60
CA ALA A 351 -23.91 9.71 -6.34
C ALA A 351 -24.00 11.24 -6.47
N ASN A 352 -22.85 11.89 -6.58
CA ASN A 352 -22.74 13.32 -6.86
C ASN A 352 -22.39 13.53 -8.34
N LEU A 353 -23.33 14.04 -9.13
CA LEU A 353 -23.19 14.35 -10.54
C LEU A 353 -23.26 15.87 -10.83
N ASN A 354 -23.11 16.71 -9.79
CA ASN A 354 -23.11 18.17 -9.99
C ASN A 354 -22.06 18.59 -11.02
N ASP A 355 -22.42 19.54 -11.88
CA ASP A 355 -21.61 20.04 -13.00
C ASP A 355 -21.13 18.98 -14.01
N ALA A 356 -21.67 17.76 -13.99
CA ALA A 356 -21.28 16.73 -14.96
C ALA A 356 -21.76 17.11 -16.39
N GLN A 357 -20.88 16.90 -17.38
CA GLN A 357 -21.20 17.09 -18.79
C GLN A 357 -21.80 15.81 -19.35
N LEU A 358 -22.88 15.93 -20.08
CA LEU A 358 -23.91 14.91 -20.07
C LEU A 358 -24.68 15.01 -21.40
N ASN A 359 -24.02 14.90 -22.55
CA ASN A 359 -24.70 15.02 -23.85
C ASN A 359 -25.06 13.64 -24.43
N ASN A 360 -26.26 13.49 -25.00
CA ASN A 360 -26.72 12.31 -25.77
C ASN A 360 -26.71 10.95 -25.04
N PHE A 361 -27.01 10.96 -23.75
CA PHE A 361 -27.08 9.76 -22.89
C PHE A 361 -28.37 8.93 -22.96
N ASN A 362 -28.20 7.63 -22.71
CA ASN A 362 -29.27 6.68 -22.45
C ASN A 362 -29.26 6.29 -20.96
N LEU A 363 -30.26 6.76 -20.23
CA LEU A 363 -30.45 6.54 -18.80
C LEU A 363 -31.74 5.76 -18.50
N ILE A 364 -32.22 4.96 -19.47
CA ILE A 364 -33.44 4.18 -19.33
C ILE A 364 -33.33 3.23 -18.13
N GLY A 365 -34.29 3.31 -17.21
CA GLY A 365 -34.36 2.44 -16.03
C GLY A 365 -33.23 2.63 -15.01
N ILE A 366 -32.47 3.71 -15.09
CA ILE A 366 -31.36 3.98 -14.16
C ILE A 366 -31.87 4.21 -12.73
N ASN A 367 -31.09 3.82 -11.72
CA ASN A 367 -31.36 4.17 -10.33
C ASN A 367 -30.50 5.38 -9.90
N LEU A 368 -31.15 6.53 -9.79
CA LEU A 368 -30.63 7.83 -9.35
C LEU A 368 -31.27 8.29 -8.03
N ARG A 369 -31.80 7.37 -7.22
CA ARG A 369 -32.45 7.70 -5.95
C ARG A 369 -31.52 8.50 -5.04
N GLY A 370 -31.98 9.68 -4.61
CA GLY A 370 -31.22 10.60 -3.75
C GLY A 370 -29.91 11.11 -4.37
N ALA A 371 -29.72 10.99 -5.69
CA ALA A 371 -28.56 11.53 -6.37
C ALA A 371 -28.55 13.06 -6.33
N LYS A 372 -27.36 13.65 -6.36
CA LYS A 372 -27.17 15.11 -6.49
C LYS A 372 -26.86 15.44 -7.94
N LEU A 373 -27.73 16.23 -8.55
CA LEU A 373 -27.76 16.61 -9.96
C LEU A 373 -27.96 18.14 -10.10
N ASP A 374 -27.54 18.90 -9.09
CA ASP A 374 -27.62 20.37 -9.07
C ASP A 374 -26.85 20.96 -10.25
N GLY A 375 -27.52 21.80 -11.04
CA GLY A 375 -26.97 22.42 -12.26
C GLY A 375 -26.65 21.46 -13.41
N ALA A 376 -26.99 20.16 -13.31
CA ALA A 376 -26.64 19.18 -14.34
C ALA A 376 -27.36 19.48 -15.67
N ASP A 377 -26.64 19.33 -16.79
CA ASP A 377 -27.24 19.42 -18.13
C ASP A 377 -27.81 18.06 -18.55
N LEU A 378 -29.10 17.85 -18.32
CA LEU A 378 -29.87 16.66 -18.67
C LEU A 378 -30.69 16.84 -19.96
N SER A 379 -30.33 17.79 -20.83
CA SER A 379 -31.15 18.12 -21.99
C SER A 379 -31.17 17.00 -23.04
N GLY A 380 -32.36 16.70 -23.56
CA GLY A 380 -32.59 15.60 -24.49
C GLY A 380 -32.38 14.19 -23.93
N ALA A 381 -32.17 14.04 -22.61
CA ALA A 381 -31.90 12.73 -22.00
C ALA A 381 -33.05 11.75 -22.16
N ASP A 382 -32.76 10.46 -22.40
CA ASP A 382 -33.76 9.41 -22.17
C ASP A 382 -33.64 8.88 -20.73
N LEU A 383 -34.50 9.38 -19.85
CA LEU A 383 -34.67 9.01 -18.44
C LEU A 383 -35.95 8.17 -18.24
N SER A 384 -36.47 7.53 -19.30
CA SER A 384 -37.71 6.77 -19.16
C SER A 384 -37.55 5.60 -18.20
N ASN A 385 -38.54 5.40 -17.33
CA ASN A 385 -38.53 4.41 -16.23
C ASN A 385 -37.42 4.62 -15.17
N ALA A 386 -36.73 5.76 -15.14
CA ALA A 386 -35.69 6.03 -14.15
C ALA A 386 -36.27 6.20 -12.73
N ASP A 387 -35.53 5.77 -11.70
CA ASP A 387 -35.84 6.09 -10.30
C ASP A 387 -35.00 7.29 -9.83
N LEU A 388 -35.65 8.46 -9.78
CA LEU A 388 -35.11 9.76 -9.33
C LEU A 388 -35.72 10.17 -7.98
N SER A 389 -36.29 9.23 -7.21
CA SER A 389 -36.95 9.57 -5.94
C SER A 389 -36.00 10.27 -4.97
N GLY A 390 -36.44 11.40 -4.43
CA GLY A 390 -35.67 12.26 -3.54
C GLY A 390 -34.36 12.82 -4.11
N ALA A 391 -34.16 12.76 -5.44
CA ALA A 391 -32.99 13.34 -6.08
C ALA A 391 -33.01 14.88 -6.01
N ASP A 392 -31.84 15.49 -5.99
CA ASP A 392 -31.67 16.94 -5.99
C ASP A 392 -31.30 17.42 -7.39
N LEU A 393 -32.26 17.99 -8.12
CA LEU A 393 -32.12 18.51 -9.48
C LEU A 393 -32.23 20.04 -9.53
N TYR A 394 -31.91 20.76 -8.44
CA TYR A 394 -31.98 22.22 -8.44
C TYR A 394 -31.24 22.85 -9.63
N ASP A 395 -31.90 23.76 -10.35
CA ASP A 395 -31.36 24.47 -11.54
C ASP A 395 -30.89 23.55 -12.70
N ALA A 396 -31.24 22.26 -12.68
CA ALA A 396 -30.87 21.33 -13.74
C ALA A 396 -31.60 21.64 -15.07
N ASN A 397 -30.95 21.36 -16.19
CA ASN A 397 -31.53 21.51 -17.52
C ASN A 397 -32.11 20.18 -18.02
N LEU A 398 -33.42 20.02 -18.02
CA LEU A 398 -34.17 18.86 -18.54
C LEU A 398 -34.92 19.19 -19.84
N THR A 399 -34.46 20.20 -20.59
CA THR A 399 -35.12 20.63 -21.84
C THR A 399 -35.16 19.46 -22.83
N ASP A 400 -36.32 19.19 -23.42
CA ASP A 400 -36.56 18.07 -24.35
C ASP A 400 -36.29 16.65 -23.80
N ALA A 401 -36.10 16.49 -22.48
CA ALA A 401 -35.83 15.19 -21.88
C ALA A 401 -37.07 14.26 -21.91
N ASN A 402 -36.84 12.96 -22.10
CA ASN A 402 -37.83 11.91 -21.98
C ASN A 402 -37.84 11.33 -20.55
N LEU A 403 -38.80 11.74 -19.73
CA LEU A 403 -39.04 11.28 -18.35
C LEU A 403 -40.27 10.37 -18.25
N ARG A 404 -40.66 9.70 -19.35
CA ARG A 404 -41.82 8.82 -19.37
C ARG A 404 -41.71 7.74 -18.29
N ASP A 405 -42.76 7.58 -17.48
CA ASP A 405 -42.85 6.61 -16.39
C ASP A 405 -41.72 6.71 -15.35
N ALA A 406 -41.02 7.85 -15.27
CA ALA A 406 -39.96 8.07 -14.28
C ALA A 406 -40.56 8.32 -12.88
N ASN A 407 -39.86 7.85 -11.85
CA ASN A 407 -40.22 8.09 -10.45
C ASN A 407 -39.45 9.29 -9.89
N LEU A 408 -40.13 10.43 -9.73
CA LEU A 408 -39.62 11.69 -9.19
C LEU A 408 -40.23 12.02 -7.80
N ASP A 409 -40.73 11.01 -7.07
CA ASP A 409 -41.33 11.20 -5.75
C ASP A 409 -40.39 11.94 -4.80
N GLY A 410 -40.84 13.08 -4.27
CA GLY A 410 -40.09 13.93 -3.35
C GLY A 410 -38.81 14.56 -3.92
N ALA A 411 -38.60 14.54 -5.24
CA ALA A 411 -37.44 15.15 -5.87
C ALA A 411 -37.47 16.68 -5.77
N ASN A 412 -36.29 17.30 -5.63
CA ASN A 412 -36.14 18.75 -5.73
C ASN A 412 -35.92 19.14 -7.19
N LEU A 413 -36.94 19.68 -7.85
CA LEU A 413 -36.91 20.18 -9.23
C LEU A 413 -37.03 21.71 -9.26
N LYS A 414 -36.65 22.40 -8.18
CA LYS A 414 -36.78 23.85 -8.07
C LYS A 414 -35.90 24.53 -9.12
N SER A 415 -36.47 25.52 -9.81
CA SER A 415 -35.79 26.29 -10.87
C SER A 415 -35.26 25.46 -12.05
N THR A 416 -35.74 24.23 -12.25
CA THR A 416 -35.33 23.43 -13.42
C THR A 416 -35.86 23.98 -14.73
N LYS A 417 -35.13 23.69 -15.81
CA LYS A 417 -35.61 23.92 -17.19
C LYS A 417 -36.15 22.61 -17.74
N CYS A 418 -37.44 22.37 -17.64
CA CYS A 418 -38.14 21.19 -18.17
C CYS A 418 -38.93 21.51 -19.44
N LYS A 419 -38.52 22.53 -20.20
CA LYS A 419 -39.21 22.95 -21.42
C LYS A 419 -39.32 21.78 -22.40
N ALA A 420 -40.53 21.53 -22.90
CA ALA A 420 -40.86 20.46 -23.84
C ALA A 420 -40.51 19.03 -23.38
N ALA A 421 -40.23 18.82 -22.09
CA ALA A 421 -39.99 17.49 -21.55
C ALA A 421 -41.22 16.57 -21.66
N ILE A 422 -40.99 15.27 -21.78
CA ILE A 422 -42.03 14.23 -21.81
C ILE A 422 -42.15 13.63 -20.41
N LEU A 423 -43.17 14.02 -19.65
CA LEU A 423 -43.47 13.54 -18.30
C LEU A 423 -44.67 12.56 -18.28
N ASP A 424 -44.95 11.90 -19.40
CA ASP A 424 -46.05 10.94 -19.52
C ASP A 424 -45.92 9.84 -18.45
N GLY A 425 -46.93 9.66 -17.61
CA GLY A 425 -46.93 8.64 -16.54
C GLY A 425 -45.92 8.85 -15.42
N ALA A 426 -45.19 9.98 -15.40
CA ALA A 426 -44.20 10.25 -14.37
C ALA A 426 -44.84 10.46 -13.00
N ASN A 427 -44.23 9.90 -11.95
CA ASN A 427 -44.64 10.13 -10.56
C ASN A 427 -43.89 11.34 -9.99
N LEU A 428 -44.56 12.49 -9.84
CA LEU A 428 -44.01 13.73 -9.26
C LEU A 428 -44.56 14.00 -7.85
N ASN A 429 -45.14 12.99 -7.18
CA ASN A 429 -45.76 13.19 -5.88
C ASN A 429 -44.77 13.80 -4.87
N GLY A 430 -45.19 14.86 -4.18
CA GLY A 430 -44.35 15.57 -3.20
C GLY A 430 -43.11 16.28 -3.77
N ALA A 431 -42.91 16.30 -5.09
CA ALA A 431 -41.77 16.97 -5.70
C ALA A 431 -41.88 18.50 -5.59
N ASP A 432 -40.73 19.19 -5.55
CA ASP A 432 -40.69 20.64 -5.57
C ASP A 432 -40.38 21.16 -6.97
N LEU A 433 -41.39 21.63 -7.71
CA LEU A 433 -41.23 22.26 -9.02
C LEU A 433 -41.17 23.79 -8.92
N SER A 434 -41.03 24.39 -7.73
CA SER A 434 -41.14 25.84 -7.61
C SER A 434 -40.16 26.59 -8.50
N ASP A 435 -40.65 27.68 -9.10
CA ASP A 435 -39.88 28.52 -10.03
C ASP A 435 -39.33 27.78 -11.28
N ALA A 436 -39.79 26.56 -11.58
CA ALA A 436 -39.38 25.78 -12.75
C ALA A 436 -40.07 26.22 -14.05
N ASP A 437 -39.40 26.01 -15.18
CA ASP A 437 -39.95 26.19 -16.53
C ASP A 437 -40.38 24.85 -17.13
N VAL A 438 -41.68 24.55 -17.13
CA VAL A 438 -42.24 23.33 -17.75
C VAL A 438 -43.00 23.67 -19.04
N SER A 439 -42.68 24.80 -19.67
CA SER A 439 -43.38 25.26 -20.86
C SER A 439 -43.34 24.22 -21.99
N GLY A 440 -44.48 23.93 -22.60
CA GLY A 440 -44.59 22.93 -23.67
C GLY A 440 -44.45 21.46 -23.25
N ALA A 441 -44.16 21.17 -21.97
CA ALA A 441 -44.00 19.80 -21.47
C ALA A 441 -45.31 19.01 -21.50
N ASN A 442 -45.23 17.69 -21.56
CA ASN A 442 -46.39 16.79 -21.64
C ASN A 442 -46.57 16.00 -20.33
N PHE A 443 -47.72 16.16 -19.67
CA PHE A 443 -48.03 15.57 -18.36
C PHE A 443 -49.10 14.47 -18.42
N ASN A 444 -49.26 13.81 -19.56
CA ASN A 444 -50.32 12.81 -19.73
C ASN A 444 -50.19 11.71 -18.64
N ASN A 445 -51.22 11.54 -17.81
CA ASN A 445 -51.24 10.60 -16.68
C ASN A 445 -50.13 10.80 -15.62
N ALA A 446 -49.49 11.98 -15.55
CA ALA A 446 -48.52 12.27 -14.49
C ALA A 446 -49.20 12.36 -13.11
N GLU A 447 -48.55 11.87 -12.07
CA GLU A 447 -49.04 11.97 -10.69
C GLU A 447 -48.47 13.23 -10.01
N LEU A 448 -49.33 14.18 -9.61
CA LEU A 448 -48.90 15.47 -9.05
C LEU A 448 -49.30 15.67 -7.57
N ARG A 449 -49.69 14.63 -6.83
CA ARG A 449 -50.20 14.80 -5.46
C ARG A 449 -49.12 15.38 -4.56
N GLY A 450 -49.38 16.54 -3.97
CA GLY A 450 -48.42 17.18 -3.07
C GLY A 450 -47.30 17.94 -3.79
N THR A 451 -47.32 18.06 -5.12
CA THR A 451 -46.26 18.73 -5.88
C THR A 451 -46.30 20.23 -5.66
N ASN A 452 -45.18 20.88 -5.34
CA ASN A 452 -45.14 22.34 -5.23
C ASN A 452 -45.07 22.99 -6.61
N LEU A 453 -46.12 23.70 -7.00
CA LEU A 453 -46.21 24.39 -8.30
C LEU A 453 -46.08 25.92 -8.20
N ARG A 454 -45.51 26.45 -7.12
CA ARG A 454 -45.33 27.90 -6.92
C ARG A 454 -44.48 28.49 -8.05
N ASN A 455 -44.99 29.54 -8.71
CA ASN A 455 -44.29 30.26 -9.80
C ASN A 455 -43.82 29.38 -10.97
N VAL A 456 -44.47 28.24 -11.21
CA VAL A 456 -44.13 27.38 -12.36
C VAL A 456 -44.59 28.04 -13.66
N ASN A 457 -43.72 28.08 -14.66
CA ASN A 457 -44.12 28.46 -16.02
C ASN A 457 -44.81 27.28 -16.72
N LEU A 458 -46.15 27.33 -16.78
CA LEU A 458 -46.99 26.31 -17.41
C LEU A 458 -47.35 26.64 -18.88
N GLU A 459 -46.71 27.64 -19.50
CA GLU A 459 -47.07 28.10 -20.84
C GLU A 459 -47.00 26.95 -21.87
N GLY A 460 -48.14 26.63 -22.50
CA GLY A 460 -48.21 25.58 -23.52
C GLY A 460 -48.01 24.15 -23.00
N ALA A 461 -47.98 23.94 -21.68
CA ALA A 461 -47.97 22.60 -21.10
C ALA A 461 -49.21 21.80 -21.53
N LYS A 462 -49.01 20.52 -21.85
CA LYS A 462 -50.01 19.65 -22.47
C LYS A 462 -50.51 18.61 -21.49
N ASN A 463 -51.78 18.24 -21.63
CA ASN A 463 -52.41 17.13 -20.89
C ASN A 463 -52.38 17.27 -19.36
N LEU A 464 -52.37 18.51 -18.85
CA LEU A 464 -52.63 18.81 -17.44
C LEU A 464 -54.13 18.91 -17.20
N THR A 465 -54.65 18.08 -16.30
CA THR A 465 -56.06 18.09 -15.87
C THR A 465 -56.26 19.05 -14.69
N GLU A 466 -57.50 19.50 -14.52
CA GLU A 466 -57.87 20.34 -13.38
C GLU A 466 -57.72 19.60 -12.05
N GLU A 467 -57.95 18.28 -12.03
CA GLU A 467 -57.73 17.41 -10.87
C GLU A 467 -56.25 17.32 -10.48
N GLN A 468 -55.36 17.08 -11.44
CA GLN A 468 -53.90 17.08 -11.20
C GLN A 468 -53.44 18.40 -10.58
N LEU A 469 -53.97 19.51 -11.10
CA LEU A 469 -53.69 20.87 -10.65
C LEU A 469 -54.28 21.22 -9.27
N GLN A 470 -55.35 20.53 -8.83
CA GLN A 470 -55.94 20.66 -7.49
C GLN A 470 -55.21 19.79 -6.46
N ASN A 471 -54.70 18.62 -6.89
CA ASN A 471 -53.95 17.70 -6.05
C ASN A 471 -52.52 18.20 -5.74
N ALA A 472 -52.00 19.13 -6.55
CA ALA A 472 -50.74 19.81 -6.31
C ALA A 472 -50.84 20.85 -5.17
N LEU A 473 -49.75 21.04 -4.43
CA LEU A 473 -49.63 22.09 -3.42
C LEU A 473 -49.45 23.46 -4.11
N ARG A 474 -50.45 24.31 -3.97
CA ARG A 474 -50.40 25.72 -4.37
C ARG A 474 -50.18 26.56 -3.10
N TYR A 475 -48.94 26.92 -2.80
CA TYR A 475 -48.61 27.86 -1.71
C TYR A 475 -48.17 29.21 -2.26
#